data_AF-A0A1B6PFB7-F1
#
_entry.id   AF-A0A1B6PFB7-F1
#
_cell.length_a   1.000
_cell.length_b   1.000
_cell.length_c   1.000
_cell.angle_alpha   90.00
_cell.angle_beta   90.00
_cell.angle_gamma   90.00
#
_symmetry.space_group_name_H-M   'P 1'
#
loop_
_entity.id
_entity.type
_entity.pdbx_description
1 polymer ?
#
loop_
_entity_poly.entity_id
_entity_poly.type
_entity_poly.pdbx_seq_one_letter_code
_entity_poly.pdbx_strand_id
1 'polypeptide(L)'
;MAYVAAAVLAAVSLTALLFAGGEACANVPSMTSTEACQQTNKWEQLCQQTLQTAPDTAEVTVFALVATRLAKSAYEDTLSALDQMLGPGNLPGAERLAIDNCKETYSTALSKMAGVVDHMSACDFSLASKEYIDAEAGVRSCLEGLQPYQFLPLFGKVSADHDLTLVAYLLGAIIVGR
;
A
#
# COMPACT_ATOMS: atom_id res chain seq x y z
N MET A 1 21.01 6.62 -65.21
CA MET A 1 19.58 7.00 -65.22
C MET A 1 18.97 6.59 -63.89
N ALA A 2 18.04 7.41 -63.36
CA ALA A 2 17.43 7.35 -62.02
C ALA A 2 16.87 5.96 -61.65
N TYR A 3 16.62 5.62 -60.37
CA TYR A 3 15.43 6.00 -59.59
C TYR A 3 15.66 6.03 -58.07
N VAL A 4 14.70 6.67 -57.41
CA VAL A 4 14.68 7.30 -56.08
C VAL A 4 14.01 6.40 -55.01
N ALA A 5 14.48 6.54 -53.77
CA ALA A 5 13.85 6.37 -52.45
C ALA A 5 12.87 5.22 -52.14
N ALA A 6 13.02 4.65 -50.93
CA ALA A 6 11.99 4.73 -49.89
C ALA A 6 12.58 4.28 -48.53
N ALA A 7 12.64 5.20 -47.57
CA ALA A 7 12.85 4.89 -46.16
C ALA A 7 11.55 4.32 -45.58
N VAL A 8 11.60 3.14 -44.96
CA VAL A 8 10.46 2.56 -44.23
C VAL A 8 10.66 2.85 -42.75
N LEU A 9 9.96 3.86 -42.25
CA LEU A 9 9.79 4.10 -40.81
C LEU A 9 8.79 3.08 -40.28
N ALA A 10 9.26 2.05 -39.59
CA ALA A 10 8.41 1.16 -38.82
C ALA A 10 7.97 1.88 -37.54
N ALA A 11 6.75 2.40 -37.52
CA ALA A 11 6.11 2.90 -36.31
C ALA A 11 5.80 1.71 -35.39
N VAL A 12 6.54 1.60 -34.29
CA VAL A 12 6.21 0.69 -33.20
C VAL A 12 5.04 1.31 -32.43
N SER A 13 3.84 0.81 -32.67
CA SER A 13 2.65 1.15 -31.91
C SER A 13 2.80 0.63 -30.47
N LEU A 14 2.96 1.55 -29.51
CA LEU A 14 2.78 1.25 -28.08
C LEU A 14 1.31 0.88 -27.85
N THR A 15 1.03 -0.41 -27.71
CA THR A 15 -0.22 -0.88 -27.11
C THR A 15 -0.21 -0.50 -25.64
N ALA A 16 -0.95 0.54 -25.28
CA ALA A 16 -1.31 0.83 -23.90
C ALA A 16 -2.03 -0.38 -23.32
N LEU A 17 -1.41 -1.02 -22.32
CA LEU A 17 -2.06 -2.01 -21.48
C LEU A 17 -3.15 -1.27 -20.69
N LEU A 18 -4.40 -1.51 -21.10
CA LEU A 18 -5.59 -1.06 -20.40
C LEU A 18 -5.64 -1.77 -19.04
N PHE A 19 -5.21 -1.08 -17.99
CA PHE A 19 -5.70 -1.39 -16.64
C PHE A 19 -7.21 -1.19 -16.67
N ALA A 20 -7.96 -2.23 -16.32
CA ALA A 20 -9.41 -2.22 -16.27
C ALA A 20 -9.90 -0.95 -15.54
N GLY A 21 -10.67 -0.14 -16.25
CA GLY A 21 -11.13 1.17 -15.79
C GLY A 21 -12.03 1.07 -14.56
N GLY A 22 -11.58 1.70 -13.48
CA GLY A 22 -12.51 2.49 -12.66
C GLY A 22 -12.71 3.83 -13.39
N GLU A 23 -13.94 4.34 -13.41
CA GLU A 23 -14.18 5.71 -13.84
C GLU A 23 -13.34 6.65 -12.95
N ALA A 24 -12.64 7.59 -13.58
CA ALA A 24 -11.95 8.68 -12.90
C ALA A 24 -12.86 9.32 -11.86
N CYS A 25 -12.40 9.40 -10.60
CA CYS A 25 -13.24 9.98 -9.55
C CYS A 25 -13.37 11.48 -9.79
N ALA A 26 -14.60 11.99 -9.83
CA ALA A 26 -14.83 13.40 -10.11
C ALA A 26 -14.08 14.29 -9.10
N ASN A 27 -13.36 15.29 -9.62
CA ASN A 27 -12.59 16.28 -8.86
C ASN A 27 -11.34 15.76 -8.12
N VAL A 28 -10.80 14.60 -8.49
CA VAL A 28 -9.47 14.17 -8.00
C VAL A 28 -8.37 14.81 -8.86
N PRO A 29 -7.36 15.47 -8.25
CA PRO A 29 -6.26 16.04 -9.02
C PRO A 29 -5.41 14.96 -9.67
N SER A 30 -4.89 15.25 -10.86
CA SER A 30 -3.79 14.50 -11.46
C SER A 30 -2.46 15.16 -11.14
N MET A 31 -1.43 14.35 -10.88
CA MET A 31 -0.05 14.81 -10.66
C MET A 31 0.94 13.72 -11.04
N THR A 32 2.23 14.06 -11.04
CA THR A 32 3.27 13.06 -11.21
C THR A 32 3.42 12.19 -9.97
N SER A 33 3.89 10.95 -10.14
CA SER A 33 4.23 10.06 -9.01
C SER A 33 5.27 10.68 -8.08
N THR A 34 6.19 11.49 -8.63
CA THR A 34 7.21 12.23 -7.87
C THR A 34 6.59 13.29 -6.98
N GLU A 35 5.71 14.15 -7.52
CA GLU A 35 4.99 15.17 -6.74
C GLU A 35 4.12 14.54 -5.65
N ALA A 36 3.45 13.42 -5.95
CA ALA A 36 2.69 12.67 -4.96
C ALA A 36 3.59 12.15 -3.83
N CYS A 37 4.76 11.58 -4.15
CA CYS A 37 5.69 11.06 -3.15
C CYS A 37 6.33 12.14 -2.27
N GLN A 38 6.56 13.34 -2.78
CA GLN A 38 7.04 14.48 -1.99
C GLN A 38 6.08 14.84 -0.84
N GLN A 39 4.78 14.58 -1.00
CA GLN A 39 3.77 14.81 0.05
C GLN A 39 3.86 13.81 1.21
N THR A 40 4.64 12.72 1.07
CA THR A 40 4.80 11.69 2.10
C THR A 40 5.94 11.99 3.09
N ASN A 41 6.58 13.16 2.98
CA ASN A 41 7.64 13.65 3.87
C ASN A 41 8.81 12.65 3.97
N LYS A 42 9.16 12.20 5.19
CA LYS A 42 10.26 11.25 5.42
C LYS A 42 10.11 9.90 4.70
N TRP A 43 8.93 9.59 4.18
CA TRP A 43 8.64 8.35 3.45
C TRP A 43 8.78 8.47 1.93
N GLU A 44 9.27 9.61 1.41
CA GLU A 44 9.35 9.86 -0.04
C GLU A 44 10.06 8.73 -0.80
N GLN A 45 11.21 8.25 -0.30
CA GLN A 45 11.95 7.16 -0.95
C GLN A 45 11.17 5.84 -0.97
N LEU A 46 10.48 5.50 0.13
CA LEU A 46 9.65 4.31 0.20
C LEU A 46 8.44 4.43 -0.73
N CYS A 47 7.85 5.63 -0.82
CA CYS A 47 6.79 5.92 -1.78
C CYS A 47 7.26 5.72 -3.22
N GLN A 48 8.44 6.22 -3.59
CA GLN A 48 8.98 6.04 -4.94
C GLN A 48 9.19 4.56 -5.28
N GLN A 49 9.68 3.76 -4.32
CA GLN A 49 9.80 2.31 -4.49
C GLN A 49 8.41 1.64 -4.63
N THR A 50 7.44 2.08 -3.84
CA THR A 50 6.06 1.58 -3.86
C THR A 50 5.39 1.86 -5.21
N LEU A 51 5.65 3.03 -5.81
CA LEU A 51 5.05 3.46 -7.06
C LEU A 51 5.92 3.17 -8.30
N GLN A 52 6.99 2.37 -8.17
CA GLN A 52 7.94 2.13 -9.26
C GLN A 52 7.31 1.52 -10.54
N THR A 53 6.17 0.84 -10.41
CA THR A 53 5.41 0.26 -11.53
C THR A 53 4.16 1.05 -11.89
N ALA A 54 3.87 2.13 -11.17
CA ALA A 54 2.75 3.02 -11.46
C ALA A 54 3.07 3.92 -12.67
N PRO A 55 2.05 4.46 -13.35
CA PRO A 55 2.28 5.48 -14.38
C PRO A 55 3.00 6.71 -13.82
N ASP A 56 3.83 7.36 -14.63
CA ASP A 56 4.54 8.58 -14.22
C ASP A 56 3.59 9.72 -13.83
N THR A 57 2.41 9.78 -14.45
CA THR A 57 1.35 10.77 -14.18
C THR A 57 0.00 10.07 -14.15
N ALA A 58 -0.78 10.31 -13.10
CA ALA A 58 -2.12 9.76 -12.92
C ALA A 58 -2.93 10.60 -11.93
N GLU A 59 -4.22 10.30 -11.80
CA GLU A 59 -5.01 10.74 -10.64
C GLU A 59 -4.40 10.18 -9.35
N VAL A 60 -4.43 10.97 -8.29
CA VAL A 60 -3.85 10.56 -7.00
C VAL A 60 -4.51 9.29 -6.42
N THR A 61 -5.78 9.04 -6.76
CA THR A 61 -6.49 7.79 -6.45
C THR A 61 -5.75 6.56 -6.94
N VAL A 62 -5.12 6.62 -8.12
CA VAL A 62 -4.33 5.50 -8.67
C VAL A 62 -3.13 5.20 -7.79
N PHE A 63 -2.37 6.24 -7.40
CA PHE A 63 -1.20 6.07 -6.53
C PHE A 63 -1.58 5.55 -5.14
N ALA A 64 -2.62 6.14 -4.54
CA ALA A 64 -3.09 5.72 -3.23
C ALA A 64 -3.61 4.27 -3.25
N LEU A 65 -4.30 3.86 -4.32
CA LEU A 65 -4.79 2.50 -4.51
C LEU A 65 -3.67 1.48 -4.70
N VAL A 66 -2.61 1.82 -5.45
CA VAL A 66 -1.40 0.99 -5.59
C VAL A 66 -0.76 0.76 -4.21
N ALA A 67 -0.49 1.82 -3.46
CA ALA A 67 0.11 1.71 -2.13
C ALA A 67 -0.76 0.93 -1.16
N THR A 68 -2.09 1.16 -1.17
CA THR A 68 -3.05 0.48 -0.29
C THR A 68 -3.13 -1.02 -0.59
N ARG A 69 -3.13 -1.41 -1.87
CA ARG A 69 -3.10 -2.82 -2.27
C ARG A 69 -1.79 -3.51 -1.87
N LEU A 70 -0.66 -2.82 -2.00
CA LEU A 70 0.64 -3.34 -1.55
C LEU A 70 0.67 -3.51 -0.02
N ALA A 71 0.18 -2.55 0.75
CA ALA A 71 0.05 -2.66 2.21
C ALA A 71 -0.87 -3.83 2.61
N LYS A 72 -2.03 -3.98 1.93
CA LYS A 72 -2.95 -5.11 2.12
C LYS A 72 -2.26 -6.46 1.89
N SER A 73 -1.52 -6.59 0.78
CA SER A 73 -0.75 -7.80 0.48
C SER A 73 0.31 -8.08 1.56
N ALA A 74 1.01 -7.04 2.03
CA ALA A 74 2.02 -7.17 3.08
C ALA A 74 1.41 -7.68 4.40
N TYR A 75 0.21 -7.20 4.75
CA TYR A 75 -0.54 -7.68 5.91
C TYR A 75 -0.97 -9.14 5.78
N GLU A 76 -1.41 -9.57 4.60
CA GLU A 76 -1.76 -10.98 4.32
C GLU A 76 -0.53 -11.89 4.52
N ASP A 77 0.64 -11.45 4.05
CA ASP A 77 1.92 -12.15 4.27
C ASP A 77 2.29 -12.18 5.76
N THR A 78 2.07 -11.08 6.49
CA THR A 78 2.35 -11.00 7.94
C THR A 78 1.40 -11.88 8.75
N LEU A 79 0.11 -11.90 8.42
CA LEU A 79 -0.86 -12.80 9.03
C LEU A 79 -0.48 -14.27 8.80
N SER A 80 -0.01 -14.61 7.60
CA SER A 80 0.49 -15.95 7.30
C SER A 80 1.70 -16.32 8.15
N ALA A 81 2.63 -15.38 8.38
CA ALA A 81 3.77 -15.60 9.26
C ALA A 81 3.34 -15.77 10.74
N LEU A 82 2.40 -14.95 11.21
CA LEU A 82 1.82 -15.06 12.54
C LEU A 82 1.15 -16.42 12.76
N ASP A 83 0.39 -16.90 11.78
CA ASP A 83 -0.24 -18.23 11.81
C ASP A 83 0.78 -19.35 11.91
N GLN A 84 1.88 -19.27 11.16
CA GLN A 84 2.97 -20.24 11.24
C GLN A 84 3.61 -20.26 12.63
N MET A 85 3.84 -19.09 13.22
CA MET A 85 4.41 -18.98 14.57
C MET A 85 3.47 -19.51 15.65
N LEU A 86 2.16 -19.27 15.52
CA LEU A 86 1.12 -19.74 16.46
C LEU A 86 0.77 -21.23 16.30
N GLY A 87 1.30 -21.88 15.27
CA GLY A 87 1.13 -23.30 15.02
C GLY A 87 1.74 -24.21 16.10
N PRO A 88 1.84 -25.51 15.84
CA PRO A 88 2.41 -26.47 16.79
C PRO A 88 3.88 -26.14 17.08
N GLY A 89 4.16 -25.56 18.25
CA GLY A 89 5.49 -25.14 18.67
C GLY A 89 5.51 -24.70 20.14
N ASN A 90 6.72 -24.56 20.68
CA ASN A 90 6.94 -24.15 22.07
C ASN A 90 7.31 -22.67 22.16
N LEU A 91 6.43 -21.79 21.67
CA LEU A 91 6.55 -20.37 22.00
C LEU A 91 6.32 -20.16 23.51
N PRO A 92 7.17 -19.39 24.21
CA PRO A 92 6.91 -18.96 25.58
C PRO A 92 5.53 -18.30 25.71
N GLY A 93 4.85 -18.48 26.84
CA GLY A 93 3.46 -18.03 27.01
C GLY A 93 3.24 -16.53 26.74
N ALA A 94 4.13 -15.67 27.24
CA ALA A 94 4.04 -14.22 27.00
C ALA A 94 4.31 -13.84 25.54
N GLU A 95 5.28 -14.50 24.90
CA GLU A 95 5.60 -14.29 23.49
C GLU A 95 4.43 -14.75 22.60
N ARG A 96 3.84 -15.92 22.90
CA ARG A 96 2.66 -16.43 22.22
C ARG A 96 1.48 -15.46 22.34
N LEU A 97 1.24 -14.90 23.52
CA LEU A 97 0.18 -13.92 23.73
C LEU A 97 0.41 -12.63 22.93
N ALA A 98 1.66 -12.14 22.86
CA ALA A 98 1.98 -10.97 22.05
C ALA A 98 1.76 -11.21 20.55
N ILE A 99 2.15 -12.40 20.05
CA ILE A 99 1.93 -12.80 18.66
C ILE A 99 0.43 -12.98 18.36
N ASP A 100 -0.34 -13.56 19.29
CA ASP A 100 -1.79 -13.74 19.14
C ASP A 100 -2.51 -12.39 19.08
N ASN A 101 -2.20 -11.47 19.99
CA ASN A 101 -2.72 -10.10 19.97
C ASN A 101 -2.31 -9.34 18.68
N CYS A 102 -1.08 -9.56 18.21
CA CYS A 102 -0.64 -8.98 16.94
C CYS A 102 -1.52 -9.49 15.79
N LYS A 103 -1.84 -10.78 15.74
CA LYS A 103 -2.71 -11.36 14.72
C LYS A 103 -4.11 -10.74 14.72
N GLU A 104 -4.71 -10.54 15.89
CA GLU A 104 -6.03 -9.91 16.00
C GLU A 104 -6.03 -8.47 15.47
N THR A 105 -5.04 -7.66 15.89
CA THR A 105 -4.91 -6.27 15.45
C THR A 105 -4.59 -6.16 13.96
N TYR A 106 -3.76 -7.04 13.41
CA TYR A 106 -3.48 -7.13 11.97
C TYR A 106 -4.70 -7.54 11.16
N SER A 107 -5.50 -8.50 11.62
CA SER A 107 -6.72 -8.92 10.92
C SER A 107 -7.74 -7.77 10.84
N THR A 108 -7.83 -6.98 11.92
CA THR A 108 -8.63 -5.75 11.94
C THR A 108 -8.08 -4.71 10.96
N ALA A 109 -6.77 -4.45 10.98
CA ALA A 109 -6.12 -3.51 10.06
C ALA A 109 -6.28 -3.91 8.58
N LEU A 110 -6.19 -5.21 8.28
CA LEU A 110 -6.44 -5.76 6.95
C LEU A 110 -7.86 -5.46 6.47
N SER A 111 -8.85 -5.66 7.34
CA SER A 111 -10.25 -5.36 7.02
C SER A 111 -10.47 -3.87 6.74
N LYS A 112 -9.76 -2.99 7.46
CA LYS A 112 -9.80 -1.54 7.22
C LYS A 112 -9.15 -1.15 5.89
N MET A 113 -7.99 -1.70 5.58
CA MET A 113 -7.35 -1.44 4.28
C MET A 113 -8.15 -2.00 3.10
N ALA A 114 -8.89 -3.11 3.29
CA ALA A 114 -9.84 -3.58 2.30
C ALA A 114 -11.00 -2.60 2.08
N GLY A 115 -11.56 -2.04 3.15
CA GLY A 115 -12.58 -0.98 3.07
C GLY A 115 -12.08 0.23 2.28
N VAL A 116 -10.85 0.70 2.55
CA VAL A 116 -10.24 1.80 1.79
C VAL A 116 -10.18 1.49 0.29
N VAL A 117 -9.81 0.26 -0.10
CA VAL A 117 -9.79 -0.15 -1.51
C VAL A 117 -11.19 -0.08 -2.12
N ASP A 118 -12.21 -0.52 -1.40
CA ASP A 118 -13.60 -0.49 -1.86
C ASP A 118 -14.10 0.96 -2.02
N HIS A 119 -13.84 1.81 -1.03
CA HIS A 119 -14.15 3.25 -1.02
C HIS A 119 -13.50 3.98 -2.20
N MET A 120 -12.22 3.72 -2.46
CA MET A 120 -11.50 4.29 -3.61
C MET A 120 -12.07 3.82 -4.95
N SER A 121 -12.46 2.55 -5.03
CA SER A 121 -13.04 1.98 -6.25
C SER A 121 -14.46 2.49 -6.52
N ALA A 122 -15.19 2.84 -5.47
CA ALA A 122 -16.53 3.42 -5.53
C ALA A 122 -16.54 4.96 -5.63
N CYS A 123 -15.38 5.61 -5.55
CA CYS A 123 -15.23 7.06 -5.42
C CYS A 123 -16.02 7.66 -4.24
N ASP A 124 -16.20 6.88 -3.15
CA ASP A 124 -16.79 7.33 -1.89
C ASP A 124 -15.70 7.38 -0.83
N PHE A 125 -15.20 8.57 -0.57
CA PHE A 125 -14.08 8.78 0.35
C PHE A 125 -14.48 9.03 1.80
N SER A 126 -15.78 8.97 2.12
CA SER A 126 -16.33 9.41 3.41
C SER A 126 -15.73 8.69 4.63
N LEU A 127 -15.31 7.44 4.46
CA LEU A 127 -14.71 6.62 5.52
C LEU A 127 -13.22 6.34 5.34
N ALA A 128 -12.65 6.63 4.17
CA ALA A 128 -11.28 6.23 3.83
C ALA A 128 -10.23 6.81 4.81
N SER A 129 -10.36 8.09 5.20
CA SER A 129 -9.45 8.70 6.19
C SER A 129 -9.47 7.95 7.53
N LYS A 130 -10.68 7.69 8.05
CA LYS A 130 -10.86 6.97 9.31
C LYS A 130 -10.29 5.55 9.23
N GLU A 131 -10.54 4.85 8.13
CA GLU A 131 -10.08 3.47 7.97
C GLU A 131 -8.55 3.38 7.84
N TYR A 132 -7.89 4.34 7.19
CA TYR A 132 -6.43 4.42 7.24
C TYR A 132 -5.90 4.61 8.67
N ILE A 133 -6.49 5.52 9.44
CA ILE A 133 -6.10 5.79 10.83
C ILE A 133 -6.31 4.53 11.69
N ASP A 134 -7.47 3.88 11.55
CA ASP A 134 -7.78 2.65 12.27
C ASP A 134 -6.80 1.51 11.88
N ALA A 135 -6.40 1.41 10.61
CA ALA A 135 -5.42 0.43 10.13
C ALA A 135 -4.01 0.68 10.69
N GLU A 136 -3.53 1.92 10.62
CA GLU A 136 -2.24 2.33 11.19
C GLU A 136 -2.18 2.06 12.69
N ALA A 137 -3.25 2.37 13.42
CA ALA A 137 -3.33 2.10 14.84
C ALA A 137 -3.22 0.60 15.16
N GLY A 138 -3.84 -0.27 14.35
CA GLY A 138 -3.72 -1.72 14.50
C GLY A 138 -2.30 -2.22 14.30
N VAL A 139 -1.64 -1.81 13.20
CA VAL A 139 -0.26 -2.21 12.92
C VAL A 139 0.71 -1.67 13.98
N ARG A 140 0.55 -0.40 14.38
CA ARG A 140 1.35 0.21 15.45
C ARG A 140 1.17 -0.52 16.77
N SER A 141 -0.06 -0.90 17.12
CA SER A 141 -0.32 -1.64 18.36
C SER A 141 0.40 -2.99 18.37
N CYS A 142 0.43 -3.72 17.26
CA CYS A 142 1.27 -4.91 17.15
C CYS A 142 2.76 -4.58 17.31
N LEU A 143 3.27 -3.55 16.61
CA LEU A 143 4.68 -3.15 16.69
C LEU A 143 5.12 -2.83 18.14
N GLU A 144 4.28 -2.11 18.87
CA GLU A 144 4.47 -1.79 20.29
C GLU A 144 4.43 -3.05 21.17
N GLY A 145 3.46 -3.94 20.94
CA GLY A 145 3.36 -5.22 21.65
C GLY A 145 4.56 -6.15 21.42
N LEU A 146 5.21 -6.05 20.26
CA LEU A 146 6.40 -6.81 19.90
C LEU A 146 7.72 -6.17 20.36
N GLN A 147 7.71 -4.99 21.01
CA GLN A 147 8.93 -4.32 21.49
C GLN A 147 9.84 -5.20 22.36
N PRO A 148 9.33 -6.03 23.29
CA PRO A 148 10.19 -6.95 24.06
C PRO A 148 10.83 -8.05 23.22
N TYR A 149 10.37 -8.24 21.98
CA TYR A 149 10.70 -9.34 21.08
C TYR A 149 11.32 -8.88 19.76
N GLN A 150 12.06 -7.76 19.78
CA GLN A 150 12.76 -7.20 18.60
C GLN A 150 13.72 -8.19 17.91
N PHE A 151 14.15 -9.24 18.62
CA PHE A 151 15.00 -10.30 18.05
C PHE A 151 14.23 -11.21 17.06
N LEU A 152 12.89 -11.19 17.08
CA LEU A 152 12.08 -11.95 16.14
C LEU A 152 12.09 -11.26 14.77
N PRO A 153 12.28 -11.99 13.66
CA PRO A 153 12.14 -11.44 12.31
C PRO A 153 10.79 -10.77 12.07
N LEU A 154 9.75 -11.21 12.80
CA LEU A 154 8.42 -10.61 12.80
C LEU A 154 8.45 -9.11 13.13
N PHE A 155 9.29 -8.65 14.06
CA PHE A 155 9.35 -7.23 14.43
C PHE A 155 9.76 -6.36 13.23
N GLY A 156 10.78 -6.78 12.49
CA GLY A 156 11.22 -6.06 11.28
C GLY A 156 10.16 -6.06 10.19
N LYS A 157 9.44 -7.18 10.03
CA LYS A 157 8.32 -7.26 9.07
C LYS A 157 7.18 -6.30 9.45
N VAL A 158 6.77 -6.31 10.71
CA VAL A 158 5.70 -5.41 11.22
C VAL A 158 6.11 -3.94 11.12
N SER A 159 7.38 -3.61 11.35
CA SER A 159 7.89 -2.25 11.15
C SER A 159 7.80 -1.82 9.68
N ALA A 160 8.16 -2.68 8.73
CA ALA A 160 8.07 -2.37 7.31
C ALA A 160 6.61 -2.19 6.85
N ASP A 161 5.70 -3.02 7.37
CA ASP A 161 4.27 -2.89 7.13
C ASP A 161 3.72 -1.56 7.68
N HIS A 162 4.19 -1.12 8.85
CA HIS A 162 3.82 0.18 9.45
C HIS A 162 4.24 1.35 8.54
N ASP A 163 5.48 1.35 8.07
CA ASP A 163 6.03 2.38 7.19
C ASP A 163 5.25 2.45 5.86
N LEU A 164 4.93 1.29 5.27
CA LEU A 164 4.13 1.19 4.05
C LEU A 164 2.68 1.65 4.27
N THR A 165 2.12 1.40 5.45
CA THR A 165 0.80 1.91 5.85
C THR A 165 0.77 3.44 5.87
N LEU A 166 1.83 4.06 6.40
CA LEU A 166 1.96 5.51 6.41
C LEU A 166 2.11 6.09 4.99
N VAL A 167 2.82 5.42 4.10
CA VAL A 167 2.86 5.79 2.67
C VAL A 167 1.46 5.75 2.06
N ALA A 168 0.72 4.65 2.25
CA ALA A 168 -0.63 4.51 1.72
C ALA A 168 -1.58 5.58 2.27
N TYR A 169 -1.56 5.81 3.59
CA TYR A 169 -2.34 6.85 4.25
C TYR A 169 -2.00 8.25 3.72
N LEU A 170 -0.72 8.60 3.61
CA LEU A 170 -0.32 9.95 3.19
C LEU A 170 -0.69 10.22 1.72
N LEU A 171 -0.58 9.21 0.84
CA LEU A 171 -1.09 9.32 -0.53
C LEU A 171 -2.62 9.46 -0.56
N GLY A 172 -3.33 8.68 0.26
CA GLY A 172 -4.79 8.79 0.42
C GLY A 172 -5.24 10.16 0.96
N ALA A 173 -4.49 10.72 1.91
CA ALA A 173 -4.78 12.00 2.56
C ALA A 173 -4.71 13.20 1.60
N ILE A 174 -4.04 13.07 0.45
CA ILE A 174 -4.08 14.09 -0.62
C ILE A 174 -5.52 14.23 -1.18
N ILE A 175 -6.29 13.14 -1.17
CA ILE A 175 -7.67 13.09 -1.67
C ILE A 175 -8.66 13.43 -0.55
N VAL A 176 -8.49 12.82 0.62
CA VAL A 176 -9.51 12.77 1.67
C VAL A 176 -9.26 13.74 2.83
N GLY A 177 -8.12 14.45 2.81
CA GLY A 177 -7.65 15.23 3.94
C GLY A 177 -6.93 14.37 4.99
N ARG A 178 -6.22 15.05 5.90
CA ARG A 178 -5.55 14.44 7.06
C ARG A 178 -6.47 14.42 8.26
#